data_AF-A0AAW6ZEJ2-F1
#
_entry.id   AF-A0AAW6ZEJ2-F1
#
_cell.length_a   1.000
_cell.length_b   1.000
_cell.length_c   1.000
_cell.angle_alpha   90.00
_cell.angle_beta   90.00
_cell.angle_gamma   90.00
#
_symmetry.space_group_name_H-M   'P 1'
#
loop_
_entity.id
_entity.type
_entity.pdbx_description
1 polymer ?
#
loop_
_entity_poly.entity_id
_entity_poly.type
_entity_poly.pdbx_seq_one_letter_code
_entity_poly.pdbx_strand_id
1 'polypeptide(L)'
;MMTWPEITAKVISRQDLTAEETAWAMDKVMSGETSPVSLAGFLTALATKGETIDEILGLADSMQSHATPVSLPSDSLDIVGTGGDRLRTVNISTTASLVIAAAGVKVVKHGNRASSSKSGAADCLEELGVNLDLPVEAVERIFDQIGITFLFANKFHPSMKHAATARRELALPTAFNVLGPLTNPARPEAGAIGVSNARQAPLVAGVLARRGTRALVFRGTNGLDELSTAAPNEVWEIRDGEVTYHDLDATADLGLASATVDDLRGEDARYNAAAARRVLDGDRGAVRDAVALNAAGAIVADGRLEGVRPGDGDFVTRMRAGLAIAEDALDSGKASELLTRWAELARAESARG
;
A
#
# COMPACT_ATOMS: atom_id res chain seq x y z
N MET A 1 1.13 33.48 13.37
CA MET A 1 0.49 32.19 13.71
C MET A 1 -0.31 31.81 12.48
N MET A 2 -0.09 30.63 11.90
CA MET A 2 -0.80 30.22 10.69
C MET A 2 -2.30 30.04 10.97
N THR A 3 -3.15 30.38 10.00
CA THR A 3 -4.61 30.24 10.10
C THR A 3 -5.20 29.61 8.83
N TRP A 4 -6.38 28.98 8.96
CA TRP A 4 -7.09 28.36 7.83
C TRP A 4 -7.37 29.33 6.67
N PRO A 5 -7.85 30.58 6.90
CA PRO A 5 -8.03 31.54 5.82
C PRO A 5 -6.74 31.87 5.08
N GLU A 6 -5.63 32.05 5.79
CA GLU A 6 -4.34 32.40 5.17
C GLU A 6 -3.83 31.28 4.26
N ILE A 7 -3.78 30.03 4.76
CA ILE A 7 -3.27 28.91 3.95
C ILE A 7 -4.20 28.59 2.78
N THR A 8 -5.52 28.71 2.97
CA THR A 8 -6.49 28.42 1.91
C THR A 8 -6.46 29.51 0.83
N ALA A 9 -6.25 30.77 1.21
CA ALA A 9 -6.12 31.88 0.26
C ALA A 9 -4.88 31.74 -0.65
N LYS A 10 -3.75 31.24 -0.10
CA LYS A 10 -2.55 30.91 -0.90
C LYS A 10 -2.87 29.85 -1.96
N VAL A 11 -3.50 28.75 -1.56
CA VAL A 11 -3.87 27.67 -2.47
C VAL A 11 -4.88 28.13 -3.53
N ILE A 12 -5.89 28.92 -3.16
CA ILE A 12 -6.84 29.54 -4.10
C ILE A 12 -6.11 30.42 -5.13
N SER A 13 -5.06 31.12 -4.69
CA SER A 13 -4.20 31.95 -5.54
C SER A 13 -3.16 31.13 -6.33
N ARG A 14 -3.27 29.80 -6.36
CA ARG A 14 -2.34 28.85 -7.01
C ARG A 14 -0.90 28.97 -6.52
N GLN A 15 -0.71 29.32 -5.26
CA GLN A 15 0.60 29.28 -4.60
C GLN A 15 0.77 27.94 -3.90
N ASP A 16 1.93 27.33 -4.09
CA ASP A 16 2.29 26.11 -3.40
C ASP A 16 2.57 26.40 -1.93
N LEU A 17 2.11 25.49 -1.08
CA LEU A 17 2.40 25.52 0.34
C LEU A 17 3.69 24.77 0.64
N THR A 18 4.36 25.15 1.71
CA THR A 18 5.51 24.39 2.22
C THR A 18 5.04 23.11 2.94
N ALA A 19 5.97 22.18 3.16
CA ALA A 19 5.72 21.01 4.01
C ALA A 19 5.31 21.41 5.44
N GLU A 20 5.85 22.51 5.98
CA GLU A 20 5.49 23.02 7.31
C GLU A 20 4.03 23.50 7.36
N GLU A 21 3.58 24.21 6.33
CA GLU A 21 2.21 24.73 6.25
C GLU A 21 1.17 23.62 6.12
N THR A 22 1.48 22.58 5.33
CA THR A 22 0.60 21.42 5.20
C THR A 22 0.66 20.50 6.42
N ALA A 23 1.81 20.38 7.08
CA ALA A 23 1.92 19.68 8.36
C ALA A 23 1.09 20.38 9.45
N TRP A 24 1.10 21.71 9.50
CA TRP A 24 0.23 22.50 10.38
C TRP A 24 -1.25 22.23 10.09
N ALA A 25 -1.64 22.23 8.81
CA ALA A 25 -3.01 21.98 8.40
C ALA A 25 -3.47 20.58 8.84
N MET A 26 -2.63 19.57 8.61
CA MET A 26 -2.94 18.19 9.01
C MET A 26 -2.96 18.01 10.53
N ASP A 27 -2.06 18.67 11.26
CA ASP A 27 -2.03 18.61 12.73
C ASP A 27 -3.34 19.13 13.32
N LYS A 28 -3.86 20.25 12.80
CA LYS A 28 -5.18 20.78 13.19
C LYS A 28 -6.34 19.88 12.82
N VAL A 29 -6.22 19.05 11.79
CA VAL A 29 -7.22 18.03 11.46
C VAL A 29 -7.12 16.88 12.45
N MET A 30 -5.92 16.37 12.70
CA MET A 30 -5.70 15.22 13.58
C MET A 30 -5.99 15.53 15.06
N SER A 31 -5.84 16.79 15.50
CA SER A 31 -6.21 17.24 16.85
C SER A 31 -7.71 17.52 17.03
N GLY A 32 -8.51 17.46 15.96
CA GLY A 32 -9.94 17.77 16.01
C GLY A 32 -10.27 19.26 16.11
N GLU A 33 -9.30 20.14 15.87
CA GLU A 33 -9.47 21.61 15.90
C GLU A 33 -10.01 22.20 14.58
N THR A 34 -10.29 21.36 13.58
CA THR A 34 -10.71 21.80 12.24
C THR A 34 -12.17 21.48 11.97
N SER A 35 -12.93 22.49 11.54
CA SER A 35 -14.33 22.28 11.13
C SER A 35 -14.40 21.50 9.80
N PRO A 36 -15.45 20.67 9.58
CA PRO A 36 -15.64 19.98 8.31
C PRO A 36 -15.67 20.93 7.10
N VAL A 37 -16.24 22.13 7.26
CA VAL A 37 -16.33 23.14 6.20
C VAL A 37 -14.94 23.67 5.83
N SER A 38 -14.11 24.01 6.82
CA SER A 38 -12.75 24.48 6.60
C SER A 38 -11.90 23.43 5.89
N LEU A 39 -11.98 22.18 6.35
CA LEU A 39 -11.26 21.07 5.74
C LEU A 39 -11.74 20.81 4.31
N ALA A 40 -13.05 20.80 4.07
CA ALA A 40 -13.60 20.56 2.74
C ALA A 40 -13.18 21.66 1.74
N GLY A 41 -13.20 22.93 2.17
CA GLY A 41 -12.74 24.05 1.35
C GLY A 41 -11.25 23.95 1.01
N PHE A 42 -10.41 23.63 2.01
CA PHE A 42 -8.98 23.44 1.80
C PHE A 42 -8.67 22.29 0.84
N LEU A 43 -9.27 21.11 1.04
CA LEU A 43 -9.05 19.95 0.18
C LEU A 43 -9.51 20.18 -1.26
N THR A 44 -10.63 20.86 -1.44
CA THR A 44 -11.12 21.22 -2.78
C THR A 44 -10.18 22.20 -3.47
N ALA A 45 -9.72 23.23 -2.76
CA ALA A 45 -8.76 24.19 -3.30
C ALA A 45 -7.44 23.51 -3.67
N LEU A 46 -6.93 22.63 -2.80
CA LEU A 46 -5.66 21.93 -3.00
C LEU A 46 -5.72 20.98 -4.21
N ALA A 47 -6.79 20.16 -4.31
CA ALA A 47 -7.01 19.28 -5.45
C ALA A 47 -7.18 20.06 -6.77
N THR A 48 -7.75 21.27 -6.72
CA THR A 48 -7.91 22.14 -7.90
C THR A 48 -6.59 22.78 -8.32
N LYS A 49 -5.73 23.17 -7.37
CA LYS A 49 -4.38 23.67 -7.64
C LYS A 49 -3.50 22.57 -8.23
N GLY A 50 -3.65 21.34 -7.74
CA GLY A 50 -2.71 20.25 -7.93
C GLY A 50 -1.70 20.23 -6.79
N GLU A 51 -1.56 19.07 -6.16
CA GLU A 51 -0.65 18.85 -5.04
C GLU A 51 0.82 18.81 -5.49
N THR A 52 1.71 19.33 -4.65
CA THR A 52 3.16 19.16 -4.81
C THR A 52 3.71 18.05 -3.91
N ILE A 53 4.96 17.63 -4.16
CA ILE A 53 5.66 16.66 -3.30
C ILE A 53 5.75 17.17 -1.87
N ASP A 54 6.12 18.44 -1.67
CA ASP A 54 6.28 19.03 -0.34
C ASP A 54 4.95 19.10 0.42
N GLU A 55 3.86 19.38 -0.28
CA GLU A 55 2.51 19.39 0.29
C GLU A 55 2.09 18.00 0.75
N ILE A 56 2.25 16.97 -0.10
CA ILE A 56 1.92 15.59 0.28
C ILE A 56 2.82 15.10 1.41
N LEU A 57 4.11 15.44 1.39
CA LEU A 57 5.06 15.08 2.43
C LEU A 57 4.63 15.64 3.80
N GLY A 58 4.32 16.94 3.88
CA GLY A 58 3.86 17.57 5.11
C GLY A 58 2.55 16.98 5.65
N LEU A 59 1.58 16.71 4.77
CA LEU A 59 0.34 16.02 5.15
C LEU A 59 0.61 14.60 5.67
N ALA A 60 1.45 13.83 4.99
CA ALA A 60 1.72 12.43 5.33
C ALA A 60 2.53 12.31 6.64
N ASP A 61 3.59 13.10 6.80
CA ASP A 61 4.44 13.07 8.00
C ASP A 61 3.64 13.47 9.26
N SER A 62 2.81 14.51 9.15
CA SER A 62 1.93 14.94 10.24
C SER A 62 0.86 13.89 10.54
N MET A 63 0.20 13.30 9.54
CA MET A 63 -0.76 12.23 9.77
C MET A 63 -0.13 11.00 10.44
N GLN A 64 1.10 10.64 10.06
CA GLN A 64 1.83 9.51 10.63
C GLN A 64 2.31 9.78 12.07
N SER A 65 2.62 11.03 12.44
CA SER A 65 3.03 11.37 13.82
C SER A 65 1.89 11.24 14.84
N HIS A 66 0.64 11.32 14.37
CA HIS A 66 -0.58 11.09 15.16
C HIS A 66 -1.04 9.62 15.16
N ALA A 67 -0.29 8.72 14.53
CA ALA A 67 -0.61 7.29 14.54
C ALA A 67 -0.35 6.67 15.93
N THR A 68 -1.06 5.60 16.25
CA THR A 68 -0.75 4.77 17.42
C THR A 68 0.65 4.18 17.26
N PRO A 69 1.57 4.41 18.23
CA PRO A 69 2.93 3.89 18.14
C PRO A 69 2.99 2.37 18.07
N VAL A 70 3.98 1.85 17.35
CA VAL A 70 4.31 0.42 17.25
C VAL A 70 5.82 0.22 17.38
N SER A 71 6.22 -0.87 18.03
CA SER A 71 7.60 -1.33 18.18
C SER A 71 7.93 -2.37 17.12
N LEU A 72 7.76 -2.01 15.85
CA LEU A 72 8.06 -2.86 14.70
C LEU A 72 9.29 -2.32 13.95
N PRO A 73 10.11 -3.16 13.32
CA PRO A 73 11.30 -2.70 12.62
C PRO A 73 10.95 -1.91 11.35
N SER A 74 11.61 -0.75 11.18
CA SER A 74 11.61 0.00 9.92
C SER A 74 12.24 -0.81 8.79
N ASP A 75 13.16 -1.72 9.12
CA ASP A 75 13.72 -2.72 8.21
C ASP A 75 12.69 -3.80 7.83
N SER A 76 11.65 -3.36 7.12
CA SER A 76 10.53 -4.15 6.62
C SER A 76 10.00 -3.55 5.32
N LEU A 77 9.08 -4.27 4.69
CA LEU A 77 8.40 -3.88 3.48
C LEU A 77 6.89 -3.73 3.71
N ASP A 78 6.28 -2.75 3.03
CA ASP A 78 4.82 -2.69 2.84
C ASP A 78 4.46 -2.84 1.36
N ILE A 79 3.33 -3.50 1.10
CA ILE A 79 2.73 -3.61 -0.23
C ILE A 79 1.29 -3.18 -0.14
N VAL A 80 0.94 -2.10 -0.84
CA VAL A 80 -0.35 -1.43 -0.66
C VAL A 80 -0.71 -0.59 -1.88
N GLY A 81 -2.00 -0.57 -2.23
CA GLY A 81 -2.52 0.33 -3.26
C GLY A 81 -3.21 1.55 -2.64
N THR A 82 -3.29 2.65 -3.39
CA THR A 82 -4.18 3.77 -3.05
C THR A 82 -5.65 3.37 -3.07
N GLY A 83 -5.98 2.28 -3.79
CA GLY A 83 -7.32 1.92 -4.18
C GLY A 83 -7.91 2.92 -5.18
N GLY A 84 -9.23 2.85 -5.34
CA GLY A 84 -9.99 3.81 -6.16
C GLY A 84 -9.91 3.59 -7.66
N ASP A 85 -9.30 2.50 -8.13
CA ASP A 85 -9.28 2.08 -9.54
C ASP A 85 -10.70 1.74 -10.07
N ARG A 86 -11.62 1.38 -9.16
CA ARG A 86 -12.99 0.91 -9.44
C ARG A 86 -13.05 -0.36 -10.29
N LEU A 87 -11.93 -1.06 -10.45
CA LEU A 87 -11.85 -2.30 -11.23
C LEU A 87 -12.22 -3.53 -10.40
N ARG A 88 -12.29 -3.39 -9.06
CA ARG A 88 -12.83 -4.40 -8.15
C ARG A 88 -12.16 -5.76 -8.36
N THR A 89 -10.84 -5.77 -8.36
CA THR A 89 -10.05 -6.99 -8.42
C THR A 89 -10.13 -7.77 -7.10
N VAL A 90 -9.65 -9.01 -7.12
CA VAL A 90 -9.33 -9.74 -5.88
C VAL A 90 -8.24 -9.00 -5.09
N ASN A 91 -8.07 -9.31 -3.81
CA ASN A 91 -7.10 -8.63 -2.94
C ASN A 91 -5.64 -9.05 -3.22
N ILE A 92 -5.12 -8.70 -4.41
CA ILE A 92 -3.79 -9.10 -4.93
C ILE A 92 -2.68 -8.72 -3.95
N SER A 93 -2.56 -7.45 -3.55
CA SER A 93 -1.54 -7.02 -2.57
C SER A 93 -1.64 -7.69 -1.19
N THR A 94 -2.78 -8.28 -0.83
CA THR A 94 -2.94 -9.01 0.45
C THR A 94 -2.38 -10.43 0.31
N THR A 95 -2.72 -11.12 -0.78
CA THR A 95 -2.12 -12.43 -1.08
C THR A 95 -0.62 -12.31 -1.33
N ALA A 96 -0.19 -11.27 -2.06
CA ALA A 96 1.23 -11.02 -2.33
C ALA A 96 2.04 -10.78 -1.05
N SER A 97 1.49 -10.11 -0.01
CA SER A 97 2.21 -9.96 1.27
C SER A 97 2.59 -11.30 1.93
N LEU A 98 1.74 -12.32 1.81
CA LEU A 98 2.04 -13.66 2.32
C LEU A 98 3.17 -14.33 1.52
N VAL A 99 3.15 -14.18 0.20
CA VAL A 99 4.19 -14.70 -0.70
C VAL A 99 5.54 -14.05 -0.41
N ILE A 100 5.56 -12.72 -0.27
CA ILE A 100 6.77 -11.93 0.05
C ILE A 100 7.36 -12.37 1.41
N ALA A 101 6.50 -12.53 2.43
CA ALA A 101 6.94 -12.99 3.74
C ALA A 101 7.44 -14.44 3.73
N ALA A 102 6.80 -15.33 2.97
CA ALA A 102 7.24 -16.70 2.77
C ALA A 102 8.58 -16.81 2.01
N ALA A 103 8.91 -15.81 1.17
CA ALA A 103 10.21 -15.66 0.54
C ALA A 103 11.32 -15.14 1.48
N GLY A 104 10.98 -14.82 2.74
CA GLY A 104 11.94 -14.41 3.77
C GLY A 104 12.09 -12.89 3.94
N VAL A 105 11.27 -12.08 3.30
CA VAL A 105 11.24 -10.62 3.48
C VAL A 105 10.31 -10.26 4.63
N LYS A 106 10.71 -9.37 5.54
CA LYS A 106 9.84 -8.90 6.62
C LYS A 106 8.74 -8.00 6.07
N VAL A 107 7.47 -8.27 6.40
CA VAL A 107 6.32 -7.52 5.88
C VAL A 107 5.51 -6.89 7.00
N VAL A 108 5.35 -5.57 6.96
CA VAL A 108 4.42 -4.85 7.83
C VAL A 108 3.39 -4.17 6.94
N LYS A 109 2.31 -4.90 6.63
CA LYS A 109 1.27 -4.41 5.72
C LYS A 109 0.37 -3.40 6.43
N HIS A 110 0.17 -2.24 5.84
CA HIS A 110 -0.87 -1.30 6.29
C HIS A 110 -2.11 -1.42 5.40
N GLY A 111 -3.30 -1.39 5.99
CA GLY A 111 -4.52 -1.47 5.19
C GLY A 111 -5.78 -1.20 5.96
N ASN A 112 -6.89 -1.13 5.23
CA ASN A 112 -8.21 -0.87 5.79
C ASN A 112 -9.26 -1.81 5.18
N ARG A 113 -10.48 -1.71 5.70
CA ARG A 113 -11.70 -2.23 5.08
C ARG A 113 -12.00 -1.50 3.78
N ALA A 114 -12.83 -2.13 2.95
CA ALA A 114 -13.29 -1.52 1.70
C ALA A 114 -13.91 -0.14 1.92
N SER A 115 -13.47 0.85 1.11
CA SER A 115 -14.12 2.16 1.00
C SER A 115 -15.01 2.28 -0.24
N SER A 116 -14.62 1.61 -1.34
CA SER A 116 -15.29 1.64 -2.65
C SER A 116 -15.30 0.30 -3.39
N SER A 117 -14.45 -0.66 -2.98
CA SER A 117 -14.50 -2.06 -3.43
C SER A 117 -15.55 -2.84 -2.61
N LYS A 118 -15.75 -4.11 -2.97
CA LYS A 118 -16.61 -5.03 -2.18
C LYS A 118 -15.85 -5.74 -1.04
N SER A 119 -14.51 -5.72 -1.06
CA SER A 119 -13.63 -6.32 -0.04
C SER A 119 -12.31 -5.54 0.04
N GLY A 120 -11.95 -5.08 1.23
CA GLY A 120 -10.65 -4.49 1.54
C GLY A 120 -9.65 -5.52 2.02
N ALA A 121 -8.42 -5.10 2.29
CA ALA A 121 -7.37 -5.97 2.82
C ALA A 121 -7.76 -6.56 4.18
N ALA A 122 -8.35 -5.74 5.05
CA ALA A 122 -8.81 -6.18 6.38
C ALA A 122 -9.93 -7.22 6.27
N ASP A 123 -10.93 -6.98 5.41
CA ASP A 123 -12.07 -7.88 5.23
C ASP A 123 -11.62 -9.26 4.72
N CYS A 124 -10.67 -9.29 3.77
CA CYS A 124 -10.09 -10.52 3.25
C CYS A 124 -9.29 -11.28 4.32
N LEU A 125 -8.43 -10.60 5.08
CA LEU A 125 -7.61 -11.24 6.12
C LEU A 125 -8.45 -11.86 7.25
N GLU A 126 -9.54 -11.23 7.64
CA GLU A 126 -10.48 -11.78 8.63
C GLU A 126 -11.13 -13.08 8.13
N GLU A 127 -11.59 -13.11 6.88
CA GLU A 127 -12.13 -14.33 6.24
C GLU A 127 -11.05 -15.41 6.02
N LEU A 128 -9.77 -15.01 5.93
CA LEU A 128 -8.64 -15.92 5.93
C LEU A 128 -8.33 -16.49 7.33
N GLY A 129 -8.94 -15.95 8.39
CA GLY A 129 -8.85 -16.42 9.77
C GLY A 129 -7.85 -15.65 10.64
N VAL A 130 -7.34 -14.51 10.16
CA VAL A 130 -6.45 -13.64 10.93
C VAL A 130 -7.30 -12.68 11.76
N ASN A 131 -7.25 -12.79 13.09
CA ASN A 131 -7.90 -11.81 13.96
C ASN A 131 -7.14 -10.47 13.90
N LEU A 132 -7.82 -9.42 13.43
CA LEU A 132 -7.26 -8.06 13.34
C LEU A 132 -7.54 -7.21 14.60
N ASP A 133 -8.41 -7.68 15.48
CA ASP A 133 -8.70 -7.01 16.75
C ASP A 133 -7.81 -7.54 17.88
N LEU A 134 -6.49 -7.42 17.68
CA LEU A 134 -5.48 -7.80 18.65
C LEU A 134 -4.82 -6.55 19.27
N PRO A 135 -4.51 -6.53 20.58
CA PRO A 135 -3.69 -5.48 21.18
C PRO A 135 -2.36 -5.29 20.43
N VAL A 136 -1.78 -4.09 20.47
CA VAL A 136 -0.55 -3.74 19.73
C VAL A 136 0.60 -4.70 20.09
N GLU A 137 0.71 -5.07 21.37
CA GLU A 137 1.76 -5.96 21.86
C GLU A 137 1.61 -7.38 21.30
N ALA A 138 0.38 -7.82 21.00
CA ALA A 138 0.14 -9.11 20.37
C ALA A 138 0.51 -9.07 18.87
N VAL A 139 0.20 -7.96 18.18
CA VAL A 139 0.61 -7.71 16.79
C VAL A 139 2.13 -7.76 16.64
N GLU A 140 2.86 -7.16 17.59
CA GLU A 140 4.33 -7.19 17.67
C GLU A 140 4.88 -8.60 17.93
N ARG A 141 4.34 -9.33 18.92
CA ARG A 141 4.74 -10.71 19.21
C ARG A 141 4.52 -11.68 18.07
N ILE A 142 3.44 -11.50 17.30
CA ILE A 142 3.18 -12.31 16.11
C ILE A 142 4.25 -12.01 15.06
N PHE A 143 4.51 -10.72 14.80
CA PHE A 143 5.53 -10.30 13.85
C PHE A 143 6.90 -10.92 14.18
N ASP A 144 7.33 -10.89 15.44
CA ASP A 144 8.63 -11.46 15.87
C ASP A 144 8.75 -12.96 15.57
N GLN A 145 7.63 -13.69 15.51
CA GLN A 145 7.62 -15.14 15.28
C GLN A 145 7.57 -15.55 13.81
N ILE A 146 6.91 -14.75 12.96
CA ILE A 146 6.63 -15.14 11.57
C ILE A 146 7.02 -14.10 10.51
N GLY A 147 7.54 -12.94 10.93
CA GLY A 147 8.06 -11.91 10.03
C GLY A 147 7.00 -11.14 9.24
N ILE A 148 5.71 -11.36 9.52
CA ILE A 148 4.60 -10.64 8.88
C ILE A 148 3.57 -10.18 9.91
N THR A 149 3.02 -8.99 9.69
CA THR A 149 1.86 -8.50 10.43
C THR A 149 1.02 -7.51 9.62
N PHE A 150 -0.15 -7.15 10.15
CA PHE A 150 -1.08 -6.21 9.54
C PHE A 150 -1.43 -5.09 10.53
N LEU A 151 -1.20 -3.85 10.11
CA LEU A 151 -1.62 -2.65 10.83
C LEU A 151 -2.98 -2.20 10.28
N PHE A 152 -4.04 -2.43 11.05
CA PHE A 152 -5.39 -2.02 10.65
C PHE A 152 -5.57 -0.50 10.81
N ALA A 153 -5.71 0.22 9.71
CA ALA A 153 -5.72 1.69 9.68
C ALA A 153 -6.74 2.32 10.65
N ASN A 154 -7.92 1.74 10.84
CA ASN A 154 -8.92 2.26 11.77
C ASN A 154 -8.46 2.18 13.25
N LYS A 155 -7.59 1.22 13.57
CA LYS A 155 -7.00 1.06 14.91
C LYS A 155 -5.79 1.97 15.09
N PHE A 156 -4.94 2.07 14.07
CA PHE A 156 -3.67 2.79 14.15
C PHE A 156 -3.74 4.27 13.78
N HIS A 157 -4.83 4.73 13.15
CA HIS A 157 -5.07 6.16 12.88
C HIS A 157 -6.41 6.63 13.47
N PRO A 158 -6.61 6.56 14.80
CA PRO A 158 -7.90 6.92 15.42
C PRO A 158 -8.31 8.38 15.17
N SER A 159 -7.34 9.28 15.00
CA SER A 159 -7.55 10.70 14.69
C SER A 159 -8.17 10.95 13.32
N MET A 160 -8.15 9.96 12.40
CA MET A 160 -8.80 10.07 11.09
C MET A 160 -10.32 10.27 11.18
N LYS A 161 -10.94 9.94 12.31
CA LYS A 161 -12.36 10.25 12.57
C LYS A 161 -12.68 11.74 12.41
N HIS A 162 -11.72 12.63 12.68
CA HIS A 162 -11.90 14.08 12.56
C HIS A 162 -11.99 14.54 11.09
N ALA A 163 -11.35 13.83 10.17
CA ALA A 163 -11.46 14.08 8.73
C ALA A 163 -12.65 13.38 8.07
N ALA A 164 -13.28 12.40 8.74
CA ALA A 164 -14.23 11.47 8.14
C ALA A 164 -15.47 12.16 7.56
N THR A 165 -16.05 13.13 8.27
CA THR A 165 -17.25 13.85 7.81
C THR A 165 -16.98 14.64 6.53
N ALA A 166 -15.94 15.47 6.51
CA ALA A 166 -15.59 16.26 5.33
C ALA A 166 -15.30 15.36 4.11
N ARG A 167 -14.54 14.28 4.30
CA ARG A 167 -14.20 13.34 3.21
C ARG A 167 -15.44 12.63 2.65
N ARG A 168 -16.33 12.17 3.53
CA ARG A 168 -17.56 11.47 3.15
C ARG A 168 -18.54 12.40 2.41
N GLU A 169 -18.68 13.64 2.86
CA GLU A 169 -19.58 14.62 2.24
C GLU A 169 -19.03 15.20 0.93
N LEU A 170 -17.71 15.40 0.84
CA LEU A 170 -17.06 15.79 -0.42
C LEU A 170 -17.23 14.71 -1.50
N ALA A 171 -17.01 13.45 -1.15
CA ALA A 171 -17.11 12.29 -2.06
C ALA A 171 -16.29 12.43 -3.37
N LEU A 172 -15.21 13.21 -3.34
CA LEU A 172 -14.30 13.45 -4.47
C LEU A 172 -12.88 13.00 -4.11
N PRO A 173 -12.04 12.63 -5.11
CA PRO A 173 -10.62 12.38 -4.88
C PRO A 173 -9.90 13.65 -4.39
N THR A 174 -9.07 13.52 -3.36
CA THR A 174 -8.27 14.60 -2.76
C THR A 174 -6.89 14.07 -2.38
N ALA A 175 -6.01 14.93 -1.85
CA ALA A 175 -4.73 14.52 -1.26
C ALA A 175 -4.84 13.32 -0.30
N PHE A 176 -5.95 13.16 0.44
CA PHE A 176 -6.15 12.01 1.33
C PHE A 176 -6.14 10.65 0.63
N ASN A 177 -6.39 10.58 -0.68
CA ASN A 177 -6.39 9.34 -1.45
C ASN A 177 -4.98 8.74 -1.60
N VAL A 178 -3.92 9.53 -1.46
CA VAL A 178 -2.54 9.05 -1.54
C VAL A 178 -1.86 8.89 -0.18
N LEU A 179 -2.49 9.35 0.90
CA LEU A 179 -1.88 9.31 2.23
C LEU A 179 -1.82 7.91 2.84
N GLY A 180 -2.76 7.03 2.51
CA GLY A 180 -2.82 5.67 3.08
C GLY A 180 -1.49 4.90 2.94
N PRO A 181 -0.96 4.76 1.72
CA PRO A 181 0.35 4.15 1.48
C PRO A 181 1.54 4.88 2.12
N LEU A 182 1.41 6.19 2.40
CA LEU A 182 2.49 7.03 2.92
C LEU A 182 2.50 7.13 4.46
N THR A 183 1.56 6.50 5.15
CA THR A 183 1.31 6.72 6.58
C THR A 183 1.40 5.45 7.43
N ASN A 184 1.96 4.36 6.89
CA ASN A 184 2.18 3.12 7.65
C ASN A 184 2.90 3.44 8.99
N PRO A 185 2.29 3.12 10.16
CA PRO A 185 2.85 3.48 11.46
C PRO A 185 4.26 2.93 11.73
N ALA A 186 4.62 1.78 11.14
CA ALA A 186 5.92 1.15 11.31
C ALA A 186 7.05 1.78 10.48
N ARG A 187 6.74 2.74 9.59
CA ARG A 187 7.70 3.38 8.69
C ARG A 187 8.63 2.40 7.95
N PRO A 188 8.06 1.46 7.15
CA PRO A 188 8.86 0.53 6.36
C PRO A 188 9.85 1.27 5.44
N GLU A 189 11.08 0.80 5.41
CA GLU A 189 12.14 1.32 4.55
C GLU A 189 12.03 0.80 3.10
N ALA A 190 11.22 -0.23 2.88
CA ALA A 190 10.89 -0.72 1.55
C ALA A 190 9.39 -0.68 1.25
N GLY A 191 9.01 -0.48 -0.02
CA GLY A 191 7.60 -0.37 -0.41
C GLY A 191 7.28 -0.78 -1.85
N ALA A 192 6.13 -1.43 -2.04
CA ALA A 192 5.50 -1.65 -3.34
C ALA A 192 4.14 -0.96 -3.35
N ILE A 193 4.05 0.19 -4.01
CA ILE A 193 2.89 1.09 -3.90
C ILE A 193 2.16 1.22 -5.24
N GLY A 194 0.96 0.68 -5.27
CA GLY A 194 0.03 0.86 -6.37
C GLY A 194 -0.64 2.22 -6.35
N VAL A 195 -0.66 2.93 -7.48
CA VAL A 195 -1.35 4.23 -7.58
C VAL A 195 -2.25 4.26 -8.80
N SER A 196 -3.57 4.31 -8.57
CA SER A 196 -4.57 4.26 -9.64
C SER A 196 -4.66 5.55 -10.45
N ASN A 197 -4.07 6.65 -10.03
CA ASN A 197 -4.13 7.94 -10.73
C ASN A 197 -2.75 8.34 -11.30
N ALA A 198 -2.65 8.47 -12.62
CA ALA A 198 -1.40 8.79 -13.31
C ALA A 198 -0.75 10.12 -12.87
N ARG A 199 -1.53 11.10 -12.41
CA ARG A 199 -0.98 12.36 -11.88
C ARG A 199 -0.41 12.21 -10.47
N GLN A 200 -0.90 11.24 -9.71
CA GLN A 200 -0.52 11.03 -8.31
C GLN A 200 0.70 10.10 -8.18
N ALA A 201 0.92 9.18 -9.12
CA ALA A 201 2.03 8.23 -9.04
C ALA A 201 3.42 8.91 -8.94
N PRO A 202 3.74 9.95 -9.75
CA PRO A 202 5.00 10.68 -9.60
C PRO A 202 5.11 11.44 -8.27
N LEU A 203 3.99 11.93 -7.72
CA LEU A 203 3.99 12.61 -6.41
C LEU A 203 4.34 11.63 -5.29
N VAL A 204 3.70 10.45 -5.29
CA VAL A 204 3.99 9.38 -4.32
C VAL A 204 5.46 8.94 -4.43
N ALA A 205 5.96 8.72 -5.65
CA ALA A 205 7.36 8.37 -5.88
C ALA A 205 8.32 9.45 -5.35
N GLY A 206 8.02 10.73 -5.60
CA GLY A 206 8.81 11.86 -5.10
C GLY A 206 8.84 11.96 -3.57
N VAL A 207 7.72 11.70 -2.89
CA VAL A 207 7.66 11.68 -1.42
C VAL A 207 8.51 10.54 -0.84
N LEU A 208 8.42 9.34 -1.41
CA LEU A 208 9.24 8.20 -0.99
C LEU A 208 10.74 8.47 -1.24
N ALA A 209 11.08 9.08 -2.36
CA ALA A 209 12.45 9.47 -2.68
C ALA A 209 13.01 10.48 -1.66
N ARG A 210 12.22 11.50 -1.28
CA ARG A 210 12.61 12.45 -0.23
C ARG A 210 12.82 11.79 1.14
N ARG A 211 12.09 10.72 1.43
CA ARG A 211 12.24 9.91 2.65
C ARG A 211 13.38 8.89 2.59
N GLY A 212 13.98 8.68 1.41
CA GLY A 212 15.00 7.64 1.20
C GLY A 212 14.44 6.22 1.22
N THR A 213 13.13 6.04 1.03
CA THR A 213 12.49 4.71 0.99
C THR A 213 12.86 3.99 -0.30
N ARG A 214 13.27 2.73 -0.22
CA ARG A 214 13.49 1.86 -1.39
C ARG A 214 12.14 1.38 -1.88
N ALA A 215 11.68 1.79 -3.06
CA ALA A 215 10.31 1.49 -3.44
C ALA A 215 10.11 1.25 -4.93
N LEU A 216 9.07 0.51 -5.27
CA LEU A 216 8.43 0.62 -6.58
C LEU A 216 7.08 1.30 -6.38
N VAL A 217 6.85 2.39 -7.10
CA VAL A 217 5.50 2.91 -7.32
C VAL A 217 5.07 2.43 -8.70
N PHE A 218 3.85 1.93 -8.85
CA PHE A 218 3.42 1.39 -10.15
C PHE A 218 1.95 1.64 -10.43
N ARG A 219 1.61 1.52 -11.71
CA ARG A 219 0.26 1.64 -12.24
C ARG A 219 0.14 0.87 -13.55
N GLY A 220 -0.94 0.12 -13.73
CA GLY A 220 -1.31 -0.37 -15.06
C GLY A 220 -1.79 0.77 -15.95
N THR A 221 -1.40 0.80 -17.22
CA THR A 221 -1.84 1.85 -18.17
C THR A 221 -3.37 1.91 -18.34
N ASN A 222 -4.08 0.81 -18.01
CA ASN A 222 -5.54 0.71 -17.91
C ASN A 222 -6.14 1.31 -16.61
N GLY A 223 -5.31 1.77 -15.68
CA GLY A 223 -5.68 2.41 -14.42
C GLY A 223 -5.75 1.54 -13.18
N LEU A 224 -5.35 0.28 -13.29
CA LEU A 224 -5.20 -0.65 -12.17
C LEU A 224 -4.05 -0.20 -11.26
N ASP A 225 -4.23 -0.28 -9.95
CA ASP A 225 -3.19 0.02 -8.95
C ASP A 225 -2.47 -1.24 -8.46
N GLU A 226 -2.31 -2.22 -9.35
CA GLU A 226 -1.50 -3.43 -9.15
C GLU A 226 -0.69 -3.65 -10.43
N LEU A 227 0.44 -4.35 -10.36
CA LEU A 227 1.09 -4.87 -11.56
C LEU A 227 0.21 -5.97 -12.16
N SER A 228 0.03 -5.98 -13.49
CA SER A 228 -0.77 -7.02 -14.15
C SER A 228 -0.29 -7.35 -15.56
N THR A 229 -0.81 -8.44 -16.10
CA THR A 229 -0.69 -8.82 -17.53
C THR A 229 -1.90 -8.37 -18.36
N ALA A 230 -2.80 -7.56 -17.78
CA ALA A 230 -3.99 -7.04 -18.44
C ALA A 230 -3.73 -5.76 -19.25
N ALA A 231 -2.59 -5.11 -19.01
CA ALA A 231 -2.06 -3.99 -19.78
C ALA A 231 -0.57 -3.79 -19.43
N PRO A 232 0.21 -3.05 -20.24
CA PRO A 232 1.53 -2.58 -19.83
C PRO A 232 1.47 -1.77 -18.53
N ASN A 233 2.56 -1.78 -17.78
CA ASN A 233 2.68 -1.13 -16.48
C ASN A 233 3.71 0.00 -16.53
N GLU A 234 3.37 1.12 -15.92
CA GLU A 234 4.26 2.23 -15.64
C GLU A 234 4.85 2.02 -14.24
N VAL A 235 6.18 2.05 -14.11
CA VAL A 235 6.87 1.80 -12.83
C VAL A 235 7.89 2.90 -12.56
N TRP A 236 7.83 3.48 -11.37
CA TRP A 236 8.84 4.37 -10.82
C TRP A 236 9.62 3.59 -9.76
N GLU A 237 10.89 3.28 -10.02
CA GLU A 237 11.80 2.70 -9.04
C GLU A 237 12.48 3.82 -8.25
N ILE A 238 12.35 3.76 -6.93
CA ILE A 238 12.95 4.69 -5.97
C ILE A 238 14.13 3.97 -5.31
N ARG A 239 15.31 4.57 -5.42
CA ARG A 239 16.52 4.07 -4.76
C ARG A 239 17.48 5.22 -4.49
N ASP A 240 18.08 5.23 -3.29
CA ASP A 240 19.06 6.25 -2.88
C ASP A 240 18.61 7.70 -3.10
N GLY A 241 17.29 7.95 -2.95
CA GLY A 241 16.68 9.26 -3.12
C GLY A 241 16.41 9.68 -4.58
N GLU A 242 16.71 8.81 -5.54
CA GLU A 242 16.47 9.01 -6.96
C GLU A 242 15.27 8.21 -7.46
N VAL A 243 14.62 8.70 -8.52
CA VAL A 243 13.48 8.05 -9.17
C VAL A 243 13.84 7.69 -10.62
N THR A 244 13.82 6.41 -10.94
CA THR A 244 14.01 5.90 -12.31
C THR A 244 12.68 5.38 -12.86
N TYR A 245 12.32 5.78 -14.07
CA TYR A 245 11.09 5.34 -14.74
C TYR A 245 11.35 4.11 -15.63
N HIS A 246 10.40 3.17 -15.61
CA HIS A 246 10.39 1.97 -16.44
C HIS A 246 8.99 1.72 -17.01
N ASP A 247 8.95 1.31 -18.27
CA ASP A 247 7.79 0.61 -18.83
C ASP A 247 8.01 -0.90 -18.67
N LEU A 248 6.98 -1.63 -18.23
CA LEU A 248 7.02 -3.07 -18.06
C LEU A 248 5.81 -3.73 -18.72
N ASP A 249 6.04 -4.45 -19.80
CA ASP A 249 5.06 -5.38 -20.37
C ASP A 249 5.36 -6.78 -19.84
N ALA A 250 4.62 -7.19 -18.80
CA ALA A 250 4.84 -8.48 -18.15
C ALA A 250 4.69 -9.68 -19.11
N THR A 251 3.95 -9.54 -20.21
CA THR A 251 3.81 -10.59 -21.23
C THR A 251 5.09 -10.68 -22.07
N ALA A 252 5.54 -9.55 -22.62
CA ALA A 252 6.71 -9.51 -23.51
C ALA A 252 8.04 -9.65 -22.74
N ASP A 253 8.15 -9.02 -21.58
CA ASP A 253 9.37 -8.94 -20.80
C ASP A 253 9.55 -10.15 -19.88
N LEU A 254 8.47 -10.68 -19.30
CA LEU A 254 8.55 -11.76 -18.30
C LEU A 254 7.99 -13.10 -18.79
N GLY A 255 7.35 -13.14 -19.97
CA GLY A 255 6.80 -14.36 -20.56
C GLY A 255 5.52 -14.86 -19.88
N LEU A 256 4.85 -14.03 -19.08
CA LEU A 256 3.58 -14.38 -18.44
C LEU A 256 2.44 -14.44 -19.47
N ALA A 257 1.38 -15.19 -19.14
CA ALA A 257 0.19 -15.23 -19.98
C ALA A 257 -0.59 -13.90 -19.90
N SER A 258 -1.05 -13.41 -21.06
CA SER A 258 -1.93 -12.25 -21.11
C SER A 258 -3.25 -12.57 -20.40
N ALA A 259 -3.75 -11.60 -19.63
CA ALA A 259 -5.02 -11.67 -18.94
C ALA A 259 -5.89 -10.47 -19.32
N THR A 260 -7.13 -10.48 -18.86
CA THR A 260 -8.02 -9.32 -18.89
C THR A 260 -8.27 -8.83 -17.47
N VAL A 261 -8.84 -7.63 -17.33
CA VAL A 261 -9.28 -7.13 -16.01
C VAL A 261 -10.36 -8.04 -15.40
N ASP A 262 -11.20 -8.67 -16.23
CA ASP A 262 -12.25 -9.57 -15.75
C ASP A 262 -11.69 -10.88 -15.19
N ASP A 263 -10.53 -11.35 -15.69
CA ASP A 263 -9.85 -12.52 -15.12
C ASP A 263 -9.32 -12.27 -13.70
N LEU A 264 -9.16 -11.00 -13.32
CA LEU A 264 -8.73 -10.56 -11.99
C LEU A 264 -9.90 -10.15 -11.09
N ARG A 265 -11.15 -10.28 -11.56
CA ARG A 265 -12.33 -9.76 -10.88
C ARG A 265 -12.51 -10.42 -9.51
N GLY A 266 -12.65 -9.57 -8.50
CA GLY A 266 -13.02 -9.92 -7.14
C GLY A 266 -14.50 -9.66 -6.85
N GLU A 267 -14.94 -10.20 -5.73
CA GLU A 267 -16.31 -10.02 -5.23
C GLU A 267 -16.30 -9.63 -3.76
N ASP A 268 -17.07 -10.32 -2.92
CA ASP A 268 -17.08 -10.10 -1.49
C ASP A 268 -15.84 -10.70 -0.80
N ALA A 269 -15.73 -10.47 0.51
CA ALA A 269 -14.60 -10.92 1.30
C ALA A 269 -14.42 -12.45 1.28
N ARG A 270 -15.52 -13.22 1.24
CA ARG A 270 -15.48 -14.68 1.19
C ARG A 270 -14.94 -15.18 -0.14
N TYR A 271 -15.41 -14.61 -1.25
CA TYR A 271 -14.90 -14.93 -2.57
C TYR A 271 -13.41 -14.59 -2.69
N ASN A 272 -13.02 -13.40 -2.25
CA ASN A 272 -11.62 -12.94 -2.32
C ASN A 272 -10.69 -13.78 -1.43
N ALA A 273 -11.14 -14.17 -0.22
CA ALA A 273 -10.40 -15.08 0.64
C ALA A 273 -10.28 -16.49 0.02
N ALA A 274 -11.34 -17.01 -0.60
CA ALA A 274 -11.28 -18.29 -1.32
C ALA A 274 -10.32 -18.22 -2.53
N ALA A 275 -10.30 -17.10 -3.26
CA ALA A 275 -9.34 -16.88 -4.34
C ALA A 275 -7.90 -16.80 -3.83
N ALA A 276 -7.66 -16.12 -2.70
CA ALA A 276 -6.36 -16.08 -2.06
C ALA A 276 -5.89 -17.49 -1.64
N ARG A 277 -6.76 -18.30 -1.01
CA ARG A 277 -6.42 -19.69 -0.65
C ARG A 277 -6.03 -20.52 -1.87
N ARG A 278 -6.82 -20.47 -2.96
CA ARG A 278 -6.49 -21.18 -4.22
C ARG A 278 -5.09 -20.82 -4.74
N VAL A 279 -4.75 -19.54 -4.76
CA VAL A 279 -3.41 -19.09 -5.17
C VAL A 279 -2.33 -19.65 -4.24
N LEU A 280 -2.52 -19.53 -2.93
CA LEU A 280 -1.54 -20.00 -1.93
C LEU A 280 -1.37 -21.53 -1.95
N ASP A 281 -2.41 -22.27 -2.33
CA ASP A 281 -2.40 -23.73 -2.50
C ASP A 281 -1.85 -24.15 -3.88
N GLY A 282 -1.47 -23.19 -4.72
CA GLY A 282 -0.74 -23.42 -5.96
C GLY A 282 -1.57 -23.42 -7.24
N ASP A 283 -2.86 -23.10 -7.21
CA ASP A 283 -3.70 -23.04 -8.41
C ASP A 283 -3.12 -22.08 -9.45
N ARG A 284 -2.98 -22.56 -10.70
CA ARG A 284 -2.47 -21.76 -11.82
C ARG A 284 -3.58 -20.88 -12.42
N GLY A 285 -3.20 -19.71 -12.94
CA GLY A 285 -4.10 -18.80 -13.64
C GLY A 285 -3.77 -17.32 -13.42
N ALA A 286 -4.51 -16.44 -14.09
CA ALA A 286 -4.25 -15.00 -14.11
C ALA A 286 -4.12 -14.34 -12.72
N VAL A 287 -4.93 -14.79 -11.75
CA VAL A 287 -4.86 -14.27 -10.38
C VAL A 287 -3.52 -14.65 -9.72
N ARG A 288 -3.04 -15.88 -9.91
CA ARG A 288 -1.75 -16.31 -9.39
C ARG A 288 -0.63 -15.52 -10.04
N ASP A 289 -0.67 -15.33 -11.35
CA ASP A 289 0.35 -14.58 -12.09
C ASP A 289 0.41 -13.13 -11.62
N ALA A 290 -0.75 -12.48 -11.40
CA ALA A 290 -0.80 -11.13 -10.84
C ALA A 290 -0.26 -11.06 -9.40
N VAL A 291 -0.57 -12.05 -8.55
CA VAL A 291 -0.02 -12.12 -7.18
C VAL A 291 1.51 -12.29 -7.21
N ALA A 292 2.02 -13.21 -8.03
CA ALA A 292 3.44 -13.46 -8.16
C ALA A 292 4.19 -12.23 -8.74
N LEU A 293 3.59 -11.53 -9.71
CA LEU A 293 4.15 -10.32 -10.30
C LEU A 293 4.25 -9.16 -9.29
N ASN A 294 3.21 -8.95 -8.47
CA ASN A 294 3.25 -7.91 -7.43
C ASN A 294 4.22 -8.28 -6.30
N ALA A 295 4.30 -9.56 -5.93
CA ALA A 295 5.31 -10.06 -5.00
C ALA A 295 6.73 -9.86 -5.55
N ALA A 296 6.97 -10.13 -6.84
CA ALA A 296 8.24 -9.88 -7.51
C ALA A 296 8.64 -8.41 -7.44
N GLY A 297 7.72 -7.49 -7.76
CA GLY A 297 7.95 -6.05 -7.66
C GLY A 297 8.34 -5.62 -6.25
N ALA A 298 7.65 -6.12 -5.23
CA ALA A 298 8.01 -5.86 -3.83
C ALA A 298 9.38 -6.43 -3.44
N ILE A 299 9.71 -7.65 -3.86
CA ILE A 299 11.01 -8.27 -3.60
C ILE A 299 12.14 -7.46 -4.27
N VAL A 300 11.91 -6.93 -5.48
CA VAL A 300 12.84 -6.03 -6.18
C VAL A 300 12.96 -4.67 -5.47
N ALA A 301 11.86 -4.13 -4.95
CA ALA A 301 11.85 -2.91 -4.15
C ALA A 301 12.73 -3.06 -2.90
N ASP A 302 12.55 -4.16 -2.14
CA ASP A 302 13.40 -4.50 -0.99
C ASP A 302 14.88 -4.66 -1.43
N GLY A 303 15.11 -5.47 -2.47
CA GLY A 303 16.39 -5.55 -3.17
C GLY A 303 17.51 -6.22 -2.39
N ARG A 304 17.21 -7.09 -1.41
CA ARG A 304 18.22 -7.76 -0.57
C ARG A 304 18.47 -9.23 -0.91
N LEU A 305 17.45 -9.91 -1.43
CA LEU A 305 17.59 -11.28 -1.91
C LEU A 305 18.55 -11.35 -3.10
N GLU A 306 19.20 -12.49 -3.29
CA GLU A 306 20.10 -12.72 -4.41
C GLU A 306 19.34 -12.70 -5.75
N GLY A 307 19.92 -12.08 -6.77
CA GLY A 307 19.34 -11.95 -8.11
C GLY A 307 18.43 -10.74 -8.31
N VAL A 308 18.01 -10.08 -7.22
CA VAL A 308 17.13 -8.89 -7.26
C VAL A 308 17.80 -7.61 -6.75
N ARG A 309 19.08 -7.68 -6.37
CA ARG A 309 19.82 -6.51 -5.90
C ARG A 309 20.08 -5.55 -7.06
N PRO A 310 20.24 -4.24 -6.82
CA PRO A 310 20.42 -3.25 -7.89
C PRO A 310 21.57 -3.55 -8.87
N GLY A 311 22.60 -4.27 -8.40
CA GLY A 311 23.76 -4.66 -9.22
C GLY A 311 23.64 -6.01 -9.92
N ASP A 312 22.57 -6.77 -9.69
CA ASP A 312 22.43 -8.14 -10.22
C ASP A 312 21.95 -8.16 -11.69
N GLY A 313 21.51 -7.02 -12.23
CA GLY A 313 21.08 -6.87 -13.62
C GLY A 313 20.22 -5.64 -13.86
N ASP A 314 19.75 -5.49 -15.10
CA ASP A 314 18.74 -4.48 -15.42
C ASP A 314 17.40 -4.74 -14.69
N PHE A 315 16.48 -3.78 -14.77
CA PHE A 315 15.18 -3.87 -14.08
C PHE A 315 14.41 -5.15 -14.45
N VAL A 316 14.36 -5.49 -15.74
CA VAL A 316 13.64 -6.69 -16.22
C VAL A 316 14.30 -7.98 -15.71
N THR A 317 15.63 -8.06 -15.70
CA THR A 317 16.37 -9.21 -15.17
C THR A 317 16.05 -9.43 -13.69
N ARG A 318 16.04 -8.36 -12.90
CA ARG A 318 15.67 -8.42 -11.47
C ARG A 318 14.20 -8.79 -11.28
N MET A 319 13.29 -8.28 -12.11
CA MET A 319 11.87 -8.67 -12.08
C MET A 319 11.67 -10.16 -12.39
N ARG A 320 12.41 -10.73 -13.35
CA ARG A 320 12.36 -12.18 -13.63
C ARG A 320 12.85 -13.00 -12.44
N ALA A 321 13.94 -12.58 -11.80
CA ALA A 321 14.44 -13.24 -10.59
C ALA A 321 13.44 -13.15 -9.43
N GLY A 322 12.85 -11.97 -9.21
CA GLY A 322 11.80 -11.76 -8.20
C GLY A 322 10.57 -12.63 -8.46
N LEU A 323 10.18 -12.80 -9.72
CA LEU A 323 9.06 -13.67 -10.12
C LEU A 323 9.36 -15.14 -9.77
N ALA A 324 10.55 -15.63 -10.11
CA ALA A 324 10.95 -16.99 -9.77
C ALA A 324 10.96 -17.25 -8.25
N ILE A 325 11.41 -16.26 -7.46
CA ILE A 325 11.37 -16.35 -5.98
C ILE A 325 9.92 -16.40 -5.48
N ALA A 326 9.04 -15.56 -6.02
CA ALA A 326 7.62 -15.55 -5.64
C ALA A 326 6.91 -16.86 -6.02
N GLU A 327 7.24 -17.43 -7.18
CA GLU A 327 6.72 -18.72 -7.62
C GLU A 327 7.22 -19.88 -6.76
N ASP A 328 8.49 -19.89 -6.34
CA ASP A 328 9.01 -20.89 -5.38
C ASP A 328 8.27 -20.80 -4.03
N ALA A 329 8.04 -19.59 -3.51
CA ALA A 329 7.31 -19.41 -2.26
C ALA A 329 5.86 -19.93 -2.30
N LEU A 330 5.22 -19.86 -3.49
CA LEU A 330 3.91 -20.46 -3.75
C LEU A 330 4.01 -21.98 -3.91
N ASP A 331 4.87 -22.47 -4.81
CA ASP A 331 4.96 -23.89 -5.18
C ASP A 331 5.54 -24.79 -4.08
N SER A 332 6.36 -24.22 -3.19
CA SER A 332 6.87 -24.93 -2.02
C SER A 332 5.85 -25.07 -0.88
N GLY A 333 4.68 -24.43 -0.99
CA GLY A 333 3.64 -24.44 0.05
C GLY A 333 3.90 -23.51 1.25
N LYS A 334 5.09 -22.89 1.34
CA LYS A 334 5.48 -22.00 2.45
C LYS A 334 4.48 -20.86 2.68
N ALA A 335 3.92 -20.29 1.61
CA ALA A 335 2.94 -19.21 1.71
C ALA A 335 1.62 -19.66 2.34
N SER A 336 1.14 -20.87 2.01
CA SER A 336 -0.07 -21.45 2.61
C SER A 336 0.16 -21.85 4.08
N GLU A 337 1.32 -22.43 4.39
CA GLU A 337 1.74 -22.73 5.77
C GLU A 337 1.85 -21.47 6.62
N LEU A 338 2.42 -20.39 6.08
CA LEU A 338 2.54 -19.10 6.77
C LEU A 338 1.17 -18.52 7.13
N LEU A 339 0.21 -18.56 6.20
CA LEU A 339 -1.16 -18.10 6.49
C LEU A 339 -1.78 -18.92 7.63
N THR A 340 -1.65 -20.25 7.58
CA THR A 340 -2.18 -21.14 8.62
C THR A 340 -1.60 -20.80 9.98
N ARG A 341 -0.26 -20.65 10.05
CA ARG A 341 0.45 -20.30 11.28
C ARG A 341 0.06 -18.90 11.79
N TRP A 342 -0.11 -17.93 10.91
CA TRP A 342 -0.56 -16.59 11.30
C TRP A 342 -1.96 -16.63 11.92
N ALA A 343 -2.90 -17.33 11.30
CA ALA A 343 -4.26 -17.48 11.83
C ALA A 343 -4.27 -18.21 13.19
N GLU A 344 -3.44 -19.23 13.37
CA GLU A 344 -3.28 -19.94 14.66
C GLU A 344 -2.72 -19.05 15.76
N LEU A 345 -1.65 -18.30 15.47
CA LEU A 345 -1.04 -17.37 16.43
C LEU A 345 -2.03 -16.26 16.82
N ALA A 346 -2.76 -15.71 15.85
CA ALA A 346 -3.77 -14.69 16.11
C ALA A 346 -4.89 -15.22 17.03
N ARG A 347 -5.36 -16.46 16.80
CA ARG A 347 -6.32 -17.12 17.70
C ARG A 347 -5.75 -17.35 19.10
N ALA A 348 -4.50 -17.79 19.20
CA ALA A 348 -3.83 -18.05 20.47
C ALA A 348 -3.66 -16.76 21.30
N GLU A 349 -3.29 -15.64 20.66
CA GLU A 349 -3.21 -14.34 21.32
C GLU A 349 -4.58 -13.81 21.76
N SER A 350 -5.62 -14.06 20.95
CA SER A 350 -7.01 -13.69 21.31
C SER A 350 -7.49 -14.38 22.59
N ALA A 351 -7.04 -15.62 22.83
CA ALA A 351 -7.41 -16.39 24.02
C ALA A 351 -6.61 -16.01 25.29
N ARG A 352 -5.57 -15.17 25.16
CA ARG A 352 -4.74 -14.70 26.28
C ARG A 352 -5.27 -13.42 26.94
N GLY A 353 -6.09 -12.65 26.21
CA GLY A 353 -6.75 -11.42 26.69
C GLY A 353 -8.14 -11.69 27.23
#